data_AF-A0A8S4B3Y2-F1
#
_entry.id   AF-A0A8S4B3Y2-F1
#
_cell.length_a   1.000
_cell.length_b   1.000
_cell.length_c   1.000
_cell.angle_alpha   90.00
_cell.angle_beta   90.00
_cell.angle_gamma   90.00
#
_symmetry.space_group_name_H-M   'P 1'
#
loop_
_entity.id
_entity.type
_entity.pdbx_description
1 polymer ?
#
loop_
_entity_poly.entity_id
_entity_poly.type
_entity_poly.pdbx_seq_one_letter_code
_entity_poly.pdbx_strand_id
1 'polypeptide(L)'
;MRVAFPFQVRHRWCELVVKHTYAQAYADVEHFLIHDQAMGVYLYGELMVHEDPEQQALARRCLSLVREEMDQSARKVVEEMIL
;
A
#
# COMPACT_ATOMS: atom_id res chain seq x y z
N MET A 1 -11.47 13.22 13.14
CA MET A 1 -11.11 12.46 14.36
C MET A 1 -10.44 11.18 13.89
N ARG A 2 -9.09 11.09 13.88
CA ARG A 2 -8.41 9.85 13.49
C ARG A 2 -8.32 8.97 14.74
N VAL A 3 -9.15 7.94 14.82
CA VAL A 3 -9.01 6.89 15.83
C VAL A 3 -7.69 6.18 15.53
N ALA A 4 -6.75 6.20 16.48
CA ALA A 4 -5.48 5.50 16.33
C ALA A 4 -5.72 4.00 16.48
N PHE A 5 -6.01 3.33 15.37
CA PHE A 5 -6.16 1.88 15.35
C PHE A 5 -4.78 1.20 15.51
N PRO A 6 -4.72 0.05 16.22
CA PRO A 6 -3.54 -0.81 16.23
C PRO A 6 -3.09 -1.15 14.81
N PHE A 7 -1.78 -1.34 14.63
CA PHE A 7 -1.17 -1.64 13.33
C PHE A 7 -1.91 -2.77 12.56
N GLN A 8 -2.27 -3.86 13.23
CA GLN A 8 -2.99 -4.99 12.62
C GLN A 8 -4.39 -4.61 12.10
N VAL A 9 -5.09 -3.70 12.79
CA VAL A 9 -6.43 -3.24 12.39
C VAL A 9 -6.32 -2.32 11.17
N ARG A 10 -5.29 -1.47 11.11
CA ARG A 10 -5.02 -0.63 9.92
C ARG A 10 -4.66 -1.47 8.70
N HIS A 11 -3.82 -2.49 8.88
CA HIS A 11 -3.48 -3.44 7.82
C HIS A 11 -4.74 -4.13 7.28
N ARG A 12 -5.57 -4.68 8.17
CA ARG A 12 -6.81 -5.36 7.78
C ARG A 12 -7.82 -4.43 7.12
N TRP A 13 -7.91 -3.17 7.56
CA TRP A 13 -8.73 -2.15 6.91
C TRP A 13 -8.26 -1.91 5.48
N CYS A 14 -6.95 -1.69 5.28
CA CYS A 14 -6.39 -1.44 3.96
C CYS A 14 -6.60 -2.62 3.01
N GLU A 15 -6.44 -3.86 3.49
CA GLU A 15 -6.77 -5.06 2.71
C GLU A 15 -8.23 -5.06 2.22
N LEU A 16 -9.19 -4.72 3.09
CA LEU A 16 -10.60 -4.67 2.72
C LEU A 16 -10.88 -3.55 1.70
N VAL A 17 -10.24 -2.38 1.87
CA VAL A 17 -10.37 -1.25 0.95
C VAL A 17 -9.89 -1.63 -0.46
N VAL A 18 -8.73 -2.30 -0.57
CA VAL A 18 -8.17 -2.76 -1.84
C VAL A 18 -9.05 -3.85 -2.46
N LYS A 19 -9.41 -4.88 -1.67
CA LYS A 19 -10.22 -6.02 -2.13
C LYS A 19 -11.60 -5.63 -2.66
N HIS A 20 -12.19 -4.57 -2.12
CA HIS A 20 -13.52 -4.09 -2.51
C HIS A 20 -13.48 -2.81 -3.37
N THR A 21 -12.30 -2.41 -3.84
CA THR A 21 -12.10 -1.22 -4.69
C THR A 21 -12.77 0.02 -4.10
N TYR A 22 -12.66 0.21 -2.78
CA TYR A 22 -13.33 1.31 -2.08
C TYR A 22 -12.51 2.61 -2.20
N ALA A 23 -12.59 3.24 -3.37
CA ALA A 23 -11.77 4.41 -3.74
C ALA A 23 -11.79 5.57 -2.74
N GLN A 24 -12.91 5.76 -2.01
CA GLN A 24 -13.04 6.82 -1.00
C GLN A 24 -12.03 6.69 0.15
N ALA A 25 -11.49 5.49 0.39
CA ALA A 25 -10.51 5.22 1.44
C ALA A 25 -9.08 4.99 0.93
N TYR A 26 -8.78 5.28 -0.34
CA TYR A 26 -7.41 5.13 -0.86
C TYR A 26 -6.40 6.05 -0.19
N ALA A 27 -6.84 7.18 0.38
CA ALA A 27 -5.99 8.02 1.22
C ALA A 27 -5.47 7.29 2.48
N ASP A 28 -6.25 6.36 3.05
CA ASP A 28 -5.81 5.55 4.19
C ASP A 28 -4.76 4.52 3.75
N VAL A 29 -4.93 3.94 2.56
CA VAL A 29 -3.98 3.01 1.94
C VAL A 29 -2.65 3.71 1.63
N GLU A 30 -2.71 4.90 1.04
CA GLU A 30 -1.51 5.73 0.78
C GLU A 30 -0.77 6.04 2.08
N HIS A 31 -1.50 6.51 3.10
CA HIS A 31 -0.91 6.81 4.40
C HIS A 31 -0.26 5.57 5.02
N PHE A 32 -0.90 4.41 4.90
CA PHE A 32 -0.35 3.15 5.40
C PHE A 32 0.94 2.75 4.66
N LEU A 33 0.94 2.79 3.32
CA LEU A 33 2.11 2.43 2.51
C LEU A 33 3.32 3.36 2.76
N ILE A 34 3.06 4.64 3.05
CA ILE A 34 4.12 5.61 3.32
C ILE A 34 4.75 5.42 4.70
N HIS A 35 3.92 5.18 5.73
CA HIS A 35 4.36 5.21 7.13
C HIS A 35 4.65 3.82 7.72
N ASP A 36 4.00 2.76 7.23
CA ASP A 36 4.06 1.40 7.76
C ASP A 36 4.76 0.44 6.76
N GLN A 37 5.95 0.83 6.26
CA GLN A 37 6.65 0.22 5.11
C GLN A 37 6.96 -1.27 5.24
N ALA A 38 7.33 -1.76 6.44
CA ALA A 38 7.70 -3.16 6.67
C ALA A 38 6.54 -4.13 6.39
N MET A 39 5.31 -3.67 6.59
CA MET A 39 4.10 -4.47 6.38
C MET A 39 3.33 -4.06 5.11
N GLY A 40 3.65 -2.89 4.54
CA GLY A 40 3.11 -2.45 3.26
C GLY A 40 3.51 -3.30 2.06
N VAL A 41 4.59 -4.10 2.16
CA VAL A 41 5.08 -4.96 1.05
C VAL A 41 4.00 -5.90 0.52
N TYR A 42 3.26 -6.58 1.41
CA TYR A 42 2.17 -7.47 1.00
C TYR A 42 1.06 -6.71 0.26
N LEU A 43 0.73 -5.51 0.75
CA LEU A 43 -0.34 -4.68 0.19
C LEU A 43 -0.02 -4.16 -1.22
N TYR A 44 1.26 -3.95 -1.54
CA TYR A 44 1.68 -3.67 -2.92
C TYR A 44 1.30 -4.81 -3.86
N GLY A 45 1.47 -6.06 -3.45
CA GLY A 45 1.03 -7.23 -4.21
C GLY A 45 -0.49 -7.22 -4.44
N GLU A 46 -1.27 -7.01 -3.38
CA GLU A 46 -2.74 -6.96 -3.48
C GLU A 46 -3.23 -5.86 -4.45
N LEU A 47 -2.58 -4.69 -4.46
CA LEU A 47 -2.89 -3.60 -5.41
C LEU A 47 -2.59 -3.98 -6.87
N MET A 48 -1.66 -4.91 -7.11
CA MET A 48 -1.32 -5.37 -8.47
C MET A 48 -2.22 -6.51 -8.95
N VAL A 49 -2.67 -7.40 -8.05
CA VAL A 49 -3.37 -8.65 -8.38
C VAL A 49 -4.61 -8.45 -9.25
N HIS A 50 -5.37 -7.39 -9.03
CA HIS A 50 -6.64 -7.16 -9.73
C HIS A 50 -6.50 -6.31 -11.01
N GLU A 51 -5.27 -5.87 -11.34
CA GLU A 51 -4.97 -5.02 -12.50
C GLU A 51 -5.83 -3.74 -12.61
N ASP A 52 -6.36 -3.27 -11.48
CA ASP A 52 -7.15 -2.04 -11.43
C ASP A 52 -6.24 -0.82 -11.69
N PRO A 53 -6.52 0.03 -12.69
CA PRO A 53 -5.64 1.14 -13.06
C PRO A 53 -5.42 2.15 -11.94
N GLU A 54 -6.43 2.40 -11.10
CA GLU A 54 -6.32 3.36 -9.99
C GLU A 54 -5.44 2.80 -8.87
N GLN A 55 -5.63 1.53 -8.54
CA GLN A 55 -4.79 0.81 -7.56
C GLN A 55 -3.35 0.70 -8.02
N GLN A 56 -3.13 0.40 -9.31
CA GLN A 56 -1.76 0.36 -9.83
C GLN A 56 -1.09 1.73 -9.85
N ALA A 57 -1.84 2.78 -10.20
CA ALA A 57 -1.33 4.14 -10.12
C ALA A 57 -1.03 4.54 -8.66
N LEU A 58 -1.87 4.13 -7.70
CA LEU A 58 -1.65 4.35 -6.28
C LEU A 58 -0.35 3.70 -5.79
N ALA A 59 -0.14 2.43 -6.10
CA ALA A 59 1.10 1.72 -5.76
C ALA A 59 2.33 2.41 -6.35
N ARG A 60 2.31 2.76 -7.63
CA ARG A 60 3.44 3.44 -8.29
C ARG A 60 3.76 4.79 -7.64
N ARG A 61 2.73 5.58 -7.31
CA ARG A 61 2.91 6.85 -6.58
C ARG A 61 3.52 6.62 -5.20
N CYS A 62 2.97 5.70 -4.41
CA CYS A 62 3.47 5.40 -3.07
C CYS A 62 4.93 4.94 -3.11
N LEU A 63 5.27 4.01 -4.02
CA LEU A 63 6.65 3.54 -4.18
C LEU A 63 7.58 4.70 -4.54
N SER A 64 7.19 5.59 -5.46
CA SER A 64 8.03 6.74 -5.83
C SER A 64 8.34 7.67 -4.65
N LEU A 65 7.42 7.78 -3.69
CA LEU A 65 7.58 8.62 -2.49
C LEU A 65 8.52 7.99 -1.45
N VAL A 66 8.47 6.66 -1.27
CA VAL A 66 9.22 5.99 -0.19
C VAL A 66 10.45 5.20 -0.66
N ARG A 67 10.69 5.06 -1.97
CA ARG A 67 11.75 4.18 -2.50
C ARG A 67 13.16 4.46 -1.99
N GLU A 68 13.44 5.68 -1.53
CA GLU A 68 14.75 6.06 -0.99
C GLU A 68 14.89 5.73 0.50
N GLU A 69 13.76 5.72 1.23
CA GLU A 69 13.70 5.42 2.66
C GLU A 69 13.45 3.94 2.95
N MET A 70 12.83 3.24 2.00
CA MET A 70 12.47 1.84 2.11
C MET A 70 13.71 0.95 2.16
N ASP A 71 13.68 -0.05 3.05
CA ASP A 71 14.73 -1.06 3.13
C ASP A 71 15.01 -1.68 1.76
N GLN A 72 16.30 -1.86 1.43
CA GLN A 72 16.73 -2.30 0.11
C GLN A 72 16.13 -3.64 -0.30
N SER A 73 15.95 -4.58 0.64
CA SER A 73 15.37 -5.89 0.36
C SER A 73 13.88 -5.79 0.06
N ALA A 74 13.15 -5.01 0.86
CA ALA A 74 11.73 -4.77 0.66
C ALA A 74 11.46 -4.00 -0.65
N ARG A 75 12.30 -3.01 -0.96
CA ARG A 75 12.19 -2.22 -2.19
C ARG A 75 12.31 -3.09 -3.44
N LYS A 76 13.30 -3.99 -3.48
CA LYS A 76 13.49 -4.89 -4.64
C LYS A 76 12.25 -5.74 -4.89
N VAL A 77 11.68 -6.33 -3.83
CA VAL A 77 10.47 -7.15 -3.92
C VAL A 77 9.29 -6.33 -4.46
N VAL A 78 9.11 -5.10 -3.99
CA VAL A 78 8.01 -4.24 -4.47
C VAL A 78 8.25 -3.75 -5.90
N GLU A 79 9.50 -3.41 -6.27
CA GLU A 79 9.87 -3.04 -7.63
C GLU A 79 9.59 -4.20 -8.61
N GLU A 80 9.88 -5.45 -8.24
CA GLU A 80 9.56 -6.66 -9.03
C GLU A 80 8.06 -6.92 -9.22
N MET A 81 7.20 -6.41 -8.31
CA MET A 81 5.75 -6.54 -8.44
C MET A 81 5.13 -5.48 -9.36
N ILE A 82 5.74 -4.28 -9.41
CA ILE A 82 5.16 -3.10 -10.06
C ILE A 82 5.72 -2.86 -11.47
N LEU A 83 6.98 -3.24 -11.72
CA LEU A 83 7.71 -3.06 -12.98
C LEU A 83 7.66 -4.31 -13.85
#